data_AF-A0A821BVS2-F1
#
_entry.id   AF-A0A821BVS2-F1
#
_cell.length_a   1.000
_cell.length_b   1.000
_cell.length_c   1.000
_cell.angle_alpha   90.00
_cell.angle_beta   90.00
_cell.angle_gamma   90.00
#
_symmetry.space_group_name_H-M   'P 1'
#
loop_
_entity.id
_entity.type
_entity.pdbx_description
1 polymer ?
#
loop_
_entity_poly.entity_id
_entity_poly.type
_entity_poly.pdbx_seq_one_letter_code
_entity_poly.pdbx_strand_id
1 'polypeptide(L)'
;MKKWSFKVINEAEKPKIQVEYKHETKVFTFEEISSLILAKMKEIAETYLDQNVTEAVIAVPAYFNDAQRQATKDAAIIAGLYVLRIINAPTLAAIAYGLNSKVSAV
;
A
#
# COMPACT_ATOMS: atom_id res chain seq x y z
N MET A 1 10.69 13.82 -20.31
CA MET A 1 10.11 12.63 -20.96
C MET A 1 9.00 12.06 -20.10
N LYS A 2 7.77 11.93 -20.63
CA LYS A 2 6.70 11.15 -19.97
C LYS A 2 6.99 9.67 -20.22
N LYS A 3 7.18 8.89 -19.15
CA LYS A 3 7.63 7.48 -19.21
C LYS A 3 6.51 6.45 -19.06
N TRP A 4 5.28 6.87 -18.75
CA TRP A 4 4.17 5.96 -18.49
C TRP A 4 3.31 5.72 -19.73
N SER A 5 2.93 4.47 -19.94
CA SER A 5 2.03 4.03 -21.01
C SER A 5 0.54 4.28 -20.70
N PHE A 6 0.19 4.48 -19.44
CA PHE A 6 -1.18 4.77 -19.00
C PHE A 6 -1.47 6.27 -18.92
N LYS A 7 -2.75 6.63 -19.04
CA LYS A 7 -3.21 8.02 -19.02
C LYS A 7 -3.42 8.48 -17.58
N VAL A 8 -2.84 9.62 -17.24
CA VAL A 8 -3.10 10.34 -15.99
C VAL A 8 -3.92 11.59 -16.33
N ILE A 9 -5.07 11.72 -15.69
CA ILE A 9 -5.95 12.89 -15.80
C ILE A 9 -5.93 13.67 -14.49
N ASN A 10 -6.26 14.96 -14.54
CA ASN A 10 -6.45 15.78 -13.35
C ASN A 10 -7.96 15.98 -13.15
N GLU A 11 -8.48 15.56 -12.01
CA GLU A 11 -9.88 15.75 -11.64
C GLU A 11 -9.96 16.31 -10.22
N ALA A 12 -10.61 17.45 -10.04
CA ALA A 12 -10.70 18.16 -8.76
C ALA A 12 -9.32 18.38 -8.10
N GLU A 13 -8.34 18.84 -8.89
CA GLU A 13 -6.94 19.09 -8.48
C GLU A 13 -6.16 17.85 -8.00
N LYS A 14 -6.74 16.65 -8.15
CA LYS A 14 -6.10 15.39 -7.81
C LYS A 14 -5.81 14.58 -9.06
N PRO A 15 -4.58 14.05 -9.22
CA PRO A 15 -4.26 13.19 -10.34
C PRO A 15 -4.96 11.84 -10.18
N LYS A 16 -5.53 11.32 -11.27
CA LYS A 16 -6.20 10.02 -11.36
C LYS A 16 -5.72 9.24 -12.57
N ILE A 17 -5.80 7.92 -12.50
CA ILE A 17 -5.42 7.01 -13.60
C ILE A 17 -6.68 6.67 -14.40
N GLN A 18 -6.64 6.91 -15.71
CA GLN A 18 -7.71 6.52 -16.62
C GLN A 18 -7.25 5.31 -17.45
N VAL A 19 -8.05 4.24 -17.43
CA VAL A 19 -7.82 3.01 -18.20
C VAL A 19 -9.11 2.53 -18.85
N GLU A 20 -8.97 1.74 -19.91
CA GLU A 20 -10.08 0.97 -20.45
C GLU A 20 -10.12 -0.39 -19.76
N TYR A 21 -11.27 -0.75 -19.20
CA TYR A 21 -11.47 -2.03 -18.54
C TYR A 21 -12.85 -2.57 -18.91
N LYS A 22 -12.88 -3.77 -19.52
CA LYS A 22 -14.12 -4.40 -20.02
C LYS A 22 -14.91 -3.51 -20.99
N HIS A 23 -14.21 -2.83 -21.91
CA HIS A 23 -14.78 -1.88 -22.89
C HIS A 23 -15.41 -0.62 -22.28
N GLU A 24 -15.17 -0.36 -20.99
CA GLU A 24 -15.58 0.87 -20.32
C GLU A 24 -14.37 1.69 -19.92
N THR A 25 -14.47 3.02 -20.04
CA THR A 25 -13.48 3.92 -19.46
C THR A 25 -13.68 3.97 -17.95
N LYS A 26 -12.67 3.54 -17.19
CA LYS A 26 -12.64 3.65 -15.74
C LYS A 26 -11.57 4.63 -15.29
N VAL A 27 -11.88 5.35 -14.22
CA VAL A 27 -10.99 6.31 -13.58
C VAL A 27 -10.78 5.86 -12.14
N PHE A 28 -9.53 5.78 -11.73
CA PHE A 28 -9.14 5.35 -10.40
C PHE A 28 -8.27 6.39 -9.72
N THR A 29 -8.41 6.56 -8.42
CA THR A 29 -7.42 7.26 -7.60
C THR A 29 -6.18 6.38 -7.39
N PHE A 30 -5.07 6.98 -6.94
CA PHE A 30 -3.87 6.20 -6.63
C PHE A 30 -4.07 5.29 -5.42
N GLU A 31 -4.89 5.72 -4.46
CA GLU A 31 -5.28 4.96 -3.28
C GLU A 31 -6.10 3.72 -3.67
N GLU A 32 -7.04 3.85 -4.61
CA GLU A 32 -7.81 2.72 -5.14
C GLU A 32 -6.92 1.71 -5.88
N ILE A 33 -5.96 2.16 -6.68
CA ILE A 33 -5.02 1.23 -7.32
C ILE A 33 -4.14 0.53 -6.29
N SER A 34 -3.66 1.27 -5.28
CA SER A 34 -2.86 0.70 -4.19
C SER A 34 -3.66 -0.28 -3.34
N SER A 35 -4.96 -0.03 -3.14
CA SER A 35 -5.84 -0.92 -2.39
C SER A 35 -6.03 -2.27 -3.08
N LEU A 36 -6.05 -2.31 -4.42
CA LEU A 36 -6.09 -3.57 -5.17
C LEU A 36 -4.85 -4.44 -4.90
N ILE A 37 -3.67 -3.82 -4.79
CA ILE A 37 -2.43 -4.51 -4.44
C ILE A 37 -2.51 -5.03 -2.99
N LEU A 38 -2.95 -4.20 -2.05
CA LEU A 38 -3.10 -4.59 -0.64
C LEU A 38 -4.15 -5.68 -0.45
N ALA A 39 -5.26 -5.63 -1.18
CA ALA A 39 -6.29 -6.67 -1.16
C ALA A 39 -5.73 -8.00 -1.66
N LYS A 40 -4.90 -7.97 -2.72
CA LYS A 40 -4.21 -9.19 -3.18
C LYS A 40 -3.22 -9.72 -2.14
N MET A 41 -2.50 -8.84 -1.46
CA MET A 41 -1.59 -9.26 -0.39
C MET A 41 -2.31 -9.84 0.82
N LYS A 42 -3.47 -9.27 1.18
CA LYS A 42 -4.37 -9.82 2.18
C LYS A 42 -4.82 -11.22 1.81
N GLU A 43 -5.31 -11.44 0.59
CA GLU A 43 -5.74 -12.76 0.09
C GLU A 43 -4.62 -13.81 0.19
N ILE A 44 -3.38 -13.44 -0.17
CA ILE A 44 -2.20 -14.31 -0.04
C ILE A 44 -1.96 -14.69 1.42
N ALA A 45 -2.02 -13.73 2.33
CA ALA A 45 -1.82 -13.97 3.76
C ALA A 45 -2.95 -14.83 4.36
N GLU A 46 -4.20 -14.56 4.00
CA GLU A 46 -5.37 -15.33 4.42
C GLU A 46 -5.29 -16.79 3.93
N THR A 47 -4.87 -17.00 2.69
CA THR A 47 -4.66 -18.35 2.13
C THR A 47 -3.54 -19.09 2.86
N TYR A 48 -2.47 -18.40 3.23
CA TYR A 48 -1.35 -19.02 3.96
C TYR A 48 -1.71 -19.38 5.41
N LEU A 49 -2.53 -18.56 6.08
CA LEU A 49 -2.89 -18.72 7.49
C LEU A 49 -4.20 -19.48 7.71
N ASP A 50 -4.99 -19.72 6.65
CA ASP A 50 -6.34 -20.29 6.70
C ASP A 50 -7.29 -19.54 7.65
N GLN A 51 -7.16 -18.21 7.70
CA GLN A 51 -7.98 -17.33 8.55
C GLN A 51 -8.08 -15.93 7.96
N ASN A 52 -9.06 -15.14 8.43
CA ASN A 52 -9.21 -13.76 8.00
C ASN A 52 -8.09 -12.86 8.55
N VAL A 53 -7.58 -11.96 7.71
CA VAL A 53 -6.56 -10.97 8.10
C VAL A 53 -7.19 -9.58 8.06
N THR A 54 -7.36 -8.99 9.24
CA THR A 54 -8.04 -7.69 9.40
C THR A 54 -7.10 -6.55 9.75
N GLU A 55 -5.90 -6.83 10.24
CA GLU A 55 -4.97 -5.83 10.78
C GLU A 55 -3.61 -5.90 10.11
N ALA A 56 -2.98 -4.75 9.89
CA ALA A 56 -1.66 -4.67 9.25
C ALA A 56 -0.81 -3.50 9.75
N VAL A 57 0.51 -3.70 9.68
CA VAL A 57 1.51 -2.63 9.72
C VAL A 57 2.04 -2.44 8.30
N ILE A 58 2.04 -1.20 7.80
CA ILE A 58 2.43 -0.90 6.42
C ILE A 58 3.66 -0.01 6.42
N ALA A 59 4.66 -0.37 5.62
CA ALA A 59 5.87 0.40 5.45
C ALA A 59 5.76 1.41 4.32
N VAL A 60 6.27 2.61 4.53
CA VAL A 60 6.37 3.68 3.53
C VAL A 60 7.79 4.24 3.45
N PRO A 61 8.20 4.88 2.33
CA PRO A 61 9.48 5.58 2.26
C PRO A 61 9.63 6.62 3.36
N ALA A 62 10.82 6.77 3.94
CA ALA A 62 11.05 7.70 5.05
C ALA A 62 10.75 9.16 4.70
N TYR A 63 10.91 9.53 3.42
CA TYR A 63 10.65 10.87 2.90
C TYR A 63 9.18 11.14 2.56
N PHE A 64 8.27 10.18 2.76
CA PHE A 64 6.84 10.44 2.57
C PHE A 64 6.36 11.49 3.57
N ASN A 65 5.66 12.50 3.04
CA ASN A 65 4.97 13.49 3.85
C ASN A 65 3.65 12.93 4.42
N ASP A 66 2.98 13.72 5.27
CA ASP A 66 1.77 13.29 5.96
C ASP A 66 0.63 12.96 4.99
N ALA A 67 0.47 13.72 3.90
CA ALA A 67 -0.55 13.46 2.90
C ALA A 67 -0.35 12.10 2.19
N GLN A 68 0.89 11.76 1.84
CA GLN A 68 1.22 10.47 1.22
C GLN A 68 1.08 9.30 2.21
N ARG A 69 1.42 9.52 3.48
CA ARG A 69 1.19 8.54 4.56
C ARG A 69 -0.29 8.28 4.75
N GLN A 70 -1.11 9.34 4.76
CA GLN A 70 -2.55 9.23 4.87
C GLN A 70 -3.15 8.51 3.65
N ALA A 71 -2.75 8.87 2.43
CA ALA A 71 -3.18 8.19 1.21
C ALA A 71 -2.85 6.67 1.24
N THR A 72 -1.70 6.29 1.78
CA THR A 72 -1.33 4.87 1.97
C THR A 72 -2.24 4.18 2.99
N LYS A 73 -2.60 4.88 4.08
CA LYS A 73 -3.55 4.37 5.08
C LYS A 73 -4.95 4.24 4.51
N ASP A 74 -5.40 5.19 3.70
CA ASP A 74 -6.70 5.17 3.04
C ASP A 74 -6.79 3.99 2.06
N ALA A 75 -5.73 3.73 1.29
CA ALA A 75 -5.64 2.54 0.44
C ALA A 75 -5.82 1.23 1.23
N ALA A 76 -5.24 1.15 2.42
CA ALA A 76 -5.37 -0.03 3.28
C ALA A 76 -6.80 -0.18 3.83
N ILE A 77 -7.45 0.92 4.20
CA ILE A 77 -8.85 0.92 4.64
C ILE A 77 -9.76 0.43 3.50
N ILE A 78 -9.54 0.92 2.28
CA ILE A 78 -10.29 0.46 1.08
C ILE A 78 -10.07 -1.05 0.84
N ALA A 79 -8.87 -1.56 1.14
CA ALA A 79 -8.56 -3.00 1.07
C ALA A 79 -9.14 -3.83 2.23
N GLY A 80 -9.85 -3.22 3.18
CA GLY A 80 -10.41 -3.91 4.34
C GLY A 80 -9.36 -4.31 5.38
N LEU A 81 -8.32 -3.49 5.54
CA LEU A 81 -7.28 -3.64 6.56
C LEU A 81 -7.29 -2.46 7.53
N TYR A 82 -7.31 -2.75 8.83
CA TYR A 82 -7.04 -1.78 9.88
C TYR A 82 -5.54 -1.58 10.04
N VAL A 83 -5.09 -0.34 9.87
CA VAL A 83 -3.67 0.01 9.94
C VAL A 83 -3.27 0.30 11.38
N LEU A 84 -2.58 -0.65 12.01
CA LEU A 84 -2.02 -0.50 13.35
C LEU A 84 -0.94 0.59 13.40
N ARG A 85 -0.09 0.63 12.37
CA ARG A 85 0.99 1.62 12.27
C ARG A 85 1.46 1.78 10.82
N ILE A 86 1.74 3.01 10.44
CA ILE A 86 2.60 3.32 9.28
C ILE A 86 4.04 3.45 9.79
N ILE A 87 4.95 2.64 9.25
CA ILE A 87 6.36 2.63 9.65
C ILE A 87 7.26 3.03 8.48
N ASN A 88 8.41 3.61 8.76
CA ASN A 88 9.39 3.89 7.72
C ASN A 88 10.05 2.58 7.27
N ALA A 89 10.13 2.37 5.96
CA ALA A 89 10.80 1.22 5.36
C ALA A 89 12.23 0.98 5.89
N PRO A 90 13.14 1.99 5.99
CA PRO A 90 14.47 1.75 6.56
C PRO A 90 14.43 1.34 8.04
N THR A 91 13.45 1.81 8.81
CA THR A 91 13.25 1.39 10.20
C THR A 91 12.76 -0.05 10.27
N LEU A 92 11.82 -0.45 9.40
CA LEU A 92 11.36 -1.83 9.32
C LEU A 92 12.51 -2.78 8.93
N ALA A 93 13.36 -2.38 7.97
CA ALA A 93 14.55 -3.14 7.61
C ALA A 93 15.52 -3.25 8.79
N ALA A 94 15.80 -2.16 9.50
CA ALA A 94 16.66 -2.18 10.68
C ALA A 94 16.10 -3.09 11.80
N ILE A 95 14.77 -3.12 11.99
CA ILE A 95 14.12 -4.06 12.93
C ILE A 95 14.33 -5.50 12.46
N ALA A 96 14.11 -5.79 11.17
CA ALA A 96 14.27 -7.14 10.63
C ALA A 96 15.71 -7.68 10.79
N TYR A 97 16.72 -6.87 10.45
CA TYR A 97 18.13 -7.25 10.63
C TYR A 97 18.59 -7.19 12.10
N GLY A 98 18.03 -6.26 12.88
CA GLY A 98 18.33 -6.09 14.30
C GLY A 98 17.75 -7.18 15.20
N LEU A 99 16.66 -7.85 14.77
CA LEU A 99 16.10 -9.02 15.45
C LEU A 99 16.86 -10.30 15.12
N ASN A 100 17.35 -10.45 13.88
CA ASN A 100 18.20 -11.59 13.50
C ASN A 100 19.56 -11.62 14.23
N SER A 101 20.00 -10.48 14.78
CA SER A 101 21.23 -10.38 15.58
C SER A 101 21.00 -10.57 17.09
N LYS A 102 19.75 -10.69 17.56
CA LYS A 102 19.40 -10.76 19.00
C LYS A 102 18.89 -12.12 19.48
N VAL A 103 18.90 -13.17 18.66
CA VAL A 103 18.67 -14.57 19.13
C VAL A 103 19.97 -15.22 19.64
N SER A 104 21.04 -14.45 19.81
CA SER A 104 22.27 -14.89 20.50
C SER A 104 22.87 -13.75 21.32
N ALA A 105 22.10 -13.21 22.25
CA ALA A 105 22.66 -12.46 23.37
C ALA A 105 21.65 -12.37 24.52
N VAL A 106 21.93 -13.19 25.54
CA VAL A 106 21.37 -13.24 26.91
C VAL A 106 20.02 -13.94 27.06
#